data_AF-A0A2E4QJ53-F1
#
_entry.id   AF-A0A2E4QJ53-F1
#
_cell.length_a   1.000
_cell.length_b   1.000
_cell.length_c   1.000
_cell.angle_alpha   90.00
_cell.angle_beta   90.00
_cell.angle_gamma   90.00
#
_symmetry.space_group_name_H-M   'P 1'
#
loop_
_entity.id
_entity.type
_entity.pdbx_description
1 polymer ?
#
loop_
_entity_poly.entity_id
_entity_poly.type
_entity_poly.pdbx_seq_one_letter_code
_entity_poly.pdbx_strand_id
1 'polypeptide(L)'
;LLAGHGTDSPTGLFATSADGQGFGLAEFMSHTPESAMENYSLNPTQYTAIVTWAGGWLTSASALPMALLGGTGTLTAEQFVNITFGDLDPVNGGYLDNSLNLGGAWGTALIPASEGAPSIALDAAVSGDILYGPLGLTTATGATLFLYGELTGMTPPINFATMQPGPPMEWNTTTVSTLYGVDANAANAIRTLMMSVIYGDFVPGLLVDSFGSSGQYMTMPLNNWLYGWFDPVSMMVADDPTADSAGWATLETNETYYGSGGVSTGPATVYVMCTGHNADCEKGEAVSEDGSNELSWHNTQMMIATFGLVGVETLDGTTGGFLTGDGDKVNAGGYAITEVTCDGTGDVKGIPVDECSASVDPTTRPITAKLIKSYTLLDAMTPALPVYFGSEINMKSEDISGLIIAGDSTSTFYLDTRTGTDLASTPAMSDLQPVFQIVQGSEIENDDADDMESAIVQNQEYMGWWMNFDNGFDYVALLLYIGGVALVIMHFVMAGQKEDEMFD
;
A
#
# COMPACT_ATOMS: atom_id res chain seq x y z
N LEU A 1 -35.57 12.27 -32.13
CA LEU A 1 -35.48 11.50 -30.86
C LEU A 1 -34.56 10.29 -31.00
N LEU A 2 -34.68 9.45 -32.05
CA LEU A 2 -33.87 8.24 -32.24
C LEU A 2 -32.91 8.28 -33.45
N ALA A 3 -32.48 9.48 -33.86
CA ALA A 3 -31.55 9.60 -35.00
C ALA A 3 -30.18 8.98 -34.67
N GLY A 4 -29.56 8.25 -35.60
CA GLY A 4 -28.28 7.57 -35.36
C GLY A 4 -28.34 6.44 -34.33
N HIS A 5 -29.52 5.91 -33.99
CA HIS A 5 -29.61 4.77 -33.09
C HIS A 5 -28.99 3.51 -33.72
N GLY A 6 -28.17 2.80 -32.94
CA GLY A 6 -27.44 1.62 -33.40
C GLY A 6 -26.29 1.93 -34.35
N THR A 7 -25.83 3.18 -34.40
CA THR A 7 -24.62 3.60 -35.12
C THR A 7 -23.57 4.11 -34.13
N ASP A 8 -22.32 4.28 -34.57
CA ASP A 8 -21.23 4.82 -33.74
C ASP A 8 -21.42 6.32 -33.39
N SER A 9 -22.54 6.92 -33.78
CA SER A 9 -22.82 8.35 -33.60
C SER A 9 -24.31 8.58 -33.34
N PRO A 10 -24.77 8.30 -32.11
CA PRO A 10 -26.16 8.55 -31.72
C PRO A 10 -26.42 10.06 -31.68
N THR A 11 -27.23 10.56 -32.61
CA THR A 11 -27.54 11.99 -32.75
C THR A 11 -28.95 12.34 -32.26
N GLY A 12 -29.74 11.35 -31.89
CA GLY A 12 -31.04 11.54 -31.25
C GLY A 12 -30.90 11.54 -29.74
N LEU A 13 -31.65 12.41 -29.05
CA LEU A 13 -31.65 12.45 -27.57
C LEU A 13 -31.90 11.10 -26.88
N PHE A 14 -32.57 10.14 -27.53
CA PHE A 14 -32.86 8.79 -27.00
C PHE A 14 -32.13 7.69 -27.77
N ALA A 15 -31.26 8.06 -28.69
CA ALA A 15 -30.47 7.09 -29.43
C ALA A 15 -29.33 6.56 -28.56
N THR A 16 -29.19 5.24 -28.55
CA THR A 16 -27.99 4.56 -28.07
C THR A 16 -27.11 4.17 -29.25
N SER A 17 -25.79 4.17 -29.09
CA SER A 17 -24.82 3.71 -30.09
C SER A 17 -24.91 2.19 -30.32
N ALA A 18 -24.21 1.70 -31.34
CA ALA A 18 -24.17 0.28 -31.70
C ALA A 18 -23.68 -0.63 -30.56
N ASP A 19 -22.73 -0.16 -29.76
CA ASP A 19 -22.14 -0.82 -28.61
C ASP A 19 -22.88 -0.54 -27.28
N GLY A 20 -24.03 0.15 -27.32
CA GLY A 20 -24.80 0.41 -26.11
C GLY A 20 -24.20 1.42 -25.12
N GLN A 21 -23.01 1.98 -25.39
CA GLN A 21 -22.24 2.81 -24.44
C GLN A 21 -22.38 4.32 -24.68
N GLY A 22 -22.62 4.72 -25.92
CA GLY A 22 -22.85 6.10 -26.33
C GLY A 22 -24.33 6.46 -26.28
N PHE A 23 -24.65 7.59 -25.66
CA PHE A 23 -26.01 8.11 -25.58
C PHE A 23 -26.09 9.45 -26.31
N GLY A 24 -27.02 9.59 -27.25
CA GLY A 24 -27.18 10.83 -27.99
C GLY A 24 -27.68 12.01 -27.13
N LEU A 25 -28.19 11.74 -25.93
CA LEU A 25 -28.40 12.77 -24.90
C LEU A 25 -27.07 13.36 -24.43
N ALA A 26 -26.06 12.54 -24.18
CA ALA A 26 -24.74 12.98 -23.75
C ALA A 26 -24.06 13.79 -24.87
N GLU A 27 -24.20 13.35 -26.12
CA GLU A 27 -23.72 14.10 -27.29
C GLU A 27 -24.40 15.46 -27.42
N PHE A 28 -25.73 15.53 -27.24
CA PHE A 28 -26.43 16.81 -27.23
C PHE A 28 -25.91 17.76 -26.13
N MET A 29 -25.61 17.22 -24.95
CA MET A 29 -25.17 18.00 -23.79
C MET A 29 -23.69 18.40 -23.84
N SER A 30 -22.87 17.73 -24.65
CA SER A 30 -21.45 18.06 -24.83
C SER A 30 -21.23 19.29 -25.74
N HIS A 31 -22.21 19.59 -26.61
CA HIS A 31 -22.15 20.73 -27.52
C HIS A 31 -22.30 22.08 -26.82
N THR A 32 -21.61 23.10 -27.34
CA THR A 32 -21.92 24.49 -27.02
C THR A 32 -23.34 24.85 -27.46
N PRO A 33 -23.98 25.87 -26.85
CA PRO A 33 -25.32 26.30 -27.25
C PRO A 33 -25.46 26.55 -28.76
N GLU A 34 -24.47 27.21 -29.38
CA GLU A 34 -24.46 27.52 -30.80
C GLU A 34 -24.41 26.25 -31.65
N SER A 35 -23.50 25.31 -31.31
CA SER A 35 -23.33 24.07 -32.05
C SER A 35 -24.56 23.15 -31.91
N ALA A 36 -25.16 23.08 -30.72
CA ALA A 36 -26.37 22.29 -30.50
C ALA A 36 -27.56 22.86 -31.30
N MET A 37 -27.72 24.18 -31.34
CA MET A 37 -28.78 24.81 -32.14
C MET A 37 -28.62 24.53 -33.63
N GLU A 38 -27.39 24.58 -34.15
CA GLU A 38 -27.10 24.28 -35.55
C GLU A 38 -27.33 22.79 -35.87
N ASN A 39 -26.68 21.89 -35.11
CA ASN A 39 -26.71 20.45 -35.37
C ASN A 39 -28.11 19.85 -35.26
N TYR A 40 -28.94 20.36 -34.35
CA TYR A 40 -30.28 19.85 -34.09
C TYR A 40 -31.38 20.72 -34.72
N SER A 41 -31.00 21.76 -35.49
CA SER A 41 -31.93 22.70 -36.14
C SER A 41 -32.94 23.33 -35.17
N LEU A 42 -32.45 23.77 -34.01
CA LEU A 42 -33.26 24.36 -32.93
C LEU A 42 -33.16 25.89 -32.94
N ASN A 43 -34.26 26.57 -32.69
CA ASN A 43 -34.20 27.99 -32.33
C ASN A 43 -33.83 28.18 -30.84
N PRO A 44 -33.44 29.41 -30.40
CA PRO A 44 -33.01 29.63 -29.02
C PRO A 44 -34.03 29.20 -27.96
N THR A 45 -35.33 29.41 -28.21
CA THR A 45 -36.39 29.01 -27.26
C THR A 45 -36.52 27.49 -27.17
N GLN A 46 -36.45 26.78 -28.29
CA GLN A 46 -36.47 25.32 -28.33
C GLN A 46 -35.23 24.72 -27.65
N TYR A 47 -34.05 25.27 -27.93
CA TYR A 47 -32.81 24.86 -27.29
C TYR A 47 -32.91 25.01 -25.77
N THR A 48 -33.30 26.20 -25.27
CA THR A 48 -33.46 26.41 -23.82
C THR A 48 -34.41 25.41 -23.18
N ALA A 49 -35.54 25.11 -23.83
CA ALA A 49 -36.49 24.12 -23.30
C ALA A 49 -35.90 22.70 -23.27
N ILE A 50 -35.22 22.28 -24.35
CA ILE A 50 -34.66 20.94 -24.48
C ILE A 50 -33.46 20.75 -23.55
N VAL A 51 -32.54 21.70 -23.48
CA VAL A 51 -31.36 21.61 -22.60
C VAL A 51 -31.76 21.63 -21.12
N THR A 52 -32.79 22.40 -20.76
CA THR A 52 -33.34 22.39 -19.39
C THR A 52 -33.97 21.04 -19.07
N TRP A 53 -34.76 20.48 -19.99
CA TRP A 53 -35.35 19.16 -19.82
C TRP A 53 -34.28 18.06 -19.73
N ALA A 54 -33.29 18.09 -20.62
CA ALA A 54 -32.18 17.13 -20.70
C ALA A 54 -31.31 17.15 -19.44
N GLY A 55 -30.90 18.33 -18.98
CA GLY A 55 -30.18 18.48 -17.71
C GLY A 55 -31.01 18.04 -16.50
N GLY A 56 -32.31 18.33 -16.52
CA GLY A 56 -33.25 17.80 -15.52
C GLY A 56 -33.39 16.28 -15.57
N TRP A 57 -33.37 15.67 -16.76
CA TRP A 57 -33.52 14.23 -16.90
C TRP A 57 -32.28 13.49 -16.40
N LEU A 58 -31.07 13.97 -16.76
CA LEU A 58 -29.79 13.45 -16.27
C LEU A 58 -29.66 13.42 -14.75
N THR A 59 -30.38 14.32 -14.07
CA THR A 59 -30.42 14.42 -12.61
C THR A 59 -31.70 13.83 -11.99
N SER A 60 -32.52 13.14 -12.80
CA SER A 60 -33.83 12.61 -12.44
C SER A 60 -34.85 13.63 -11.92
N ALA A 61 -34.58 14.93 -12.08
CA ALA A 61 -35.50 16.02 -11.76
C ALA A 61 -36.62 16.19 -12.80
N SER A 62 -36.38 15.75 -14.04
CA SER A 62 -37.39 15.67 -15.11
C SER A 62 -37.60 14.22 -15.52
N ALA A 63 -38.74 13.94 -16.15
CA ALA A 63 -39.07 12.60 -16.63
C ALA A 63 -39.48 12.64 -18.11
N LEU A 64 -39.17 11.55 -18.82
CA LEU A 64 -39.59 11.29 -20.19
C LEU A 64 -41.04 10.80 -20.20
N PRO A 65 -41.99 11.52 -20.84
CA PRO A 65 -43.32 10.98 -21.04
C PRO A 65 -43.27 9.82 -22.04
N MET A 66 -43.47 8.58 -21.56
CA MET A 66 -43.36 7.36 -22.38
C MET A 66 -44.41 7.28 -23.48
N ALA A 67 -45.50 8.07 -23.38
CA ALA A 67 -46.47 8.24 -24.44
C ALA A 67 -45.85 8.74 -25.77
N LEU A 68 -44.73 9.47 -25.71
CA LEU A 68 -44.00 9.91 -26.91
C LEU A 68 -43.34 8.75 -27.67
N LEU A 69 -43.18 7.61 -27.01
CA LEU A 69 -42.56 6.39 -27.53
C LEU A 69 -43.57 5.24 -27.65
N GLY A 70 -44.87 5.51 -27.52
CA GLY A 70 -45.93 4.50 -27.59
C GLY A 70 -46.16 3.71 -26.30
N GLY A 71 -45.50 4.08 -25.20
CA GLY A 71 -45.71 3.51 -23.87
C GLY A 71 -46.69 4.29 -23.00
N THR A 72 -46.74 3.96 -21.70
CA THR A 72 -47.58 4.65 -20.71
C THR A 72 -46.74 5.16 -19.53
N GLY A 73 -47.16 6.26 -18.91
CA GLY A 73 -46.47 6.82 -17.74
C GLY A 73 -45.25 7.67 -18.10
N THR A 74 -44.30 7.74 -17.18
CA THR A 74 -43.10 8.56 -17.28
C THR A 74 -41.87 7.78 -16.85
N LEU A 75 -40.70 8.13 -17.37
CA LEU A 75 -39.42 7.48 -17.06
C LEU A 75 -38.33 8.50 -16.74
N THR A 76 -37.79 8.45 -15.53
CA THR A 76 -36.61 9.24 -15.11
C THR A 76 -35.31 8.53 -15.51
N ALA A 77 -34.16 9.21 -15.47
CA ALA A 77 -32.87 8.59 -15.76
C ALA A 77 -32.52 7.48 -14.74
N GLU A 78 -32.77 7.71 -13.45
CA GLU A 78 -32.58 6.70 -12.41
C GLU A 78 -33.42 5.44 -12.68
N GLN A 79 -34.70 5.62 -13.02
CA GLN A 79 -35.55 4.49 -13.39
C GLN A 79 -35.07 3.79 -14.66
N PHE A 80 -34.58 4.53 -15.65
CA PHE A 80 -34.00 3.95 -16.86
C PHE A 80 -32.82 3.04 -16.50
N VAL A 81 -31.82 3.55 -15.75
CA VAL A 81 -30.64 2.77 -15.33
C VAL A 81 -31.05 1.53 -14.54
N ASN A 82 -31.94 1.70 -13.55
CA ASN A 82 -32.41 0.59 -12.72
C ASN A 82 -33.14 -0.49 -13.54
N ILE A 83 -33.94 -0.12 -14.54
CA ILE A 83 -34.58 -1.09 -15.43
C ILE A 83 -33.53 -1.76 -16.32
N THR A 84 -32.74 -0.98 -17.06
CA THR A 84 -31.84 -1.49 -18.09
C THR A 84 -30.66 -2.30 -17.54
N PHE A 85 -30.32 -2.13 -16.27
CA PHE A 85 -29.31 -2.96 -15.62
C PHE A 85 -29.76 -4.42 -15.46
N GLY A 86 -31.03 -4.63 -15.09
CA GLY A 86 -31.56 -5.95 -14.76
C GLY A 86 -32.59 -6.52 -15.74
N ASP A 87 -32.96 -5.77 -16.78
CA ASP A 87 -34.01 -6.12 -17.74
C ASP A 87 -33.80 -5.38 -19.08
N LEU A 88 -34.75 -5.54 -20.00
CA LEU A 88 -34.78 -4.95 -21.34
C LEU A 88 -34.78 -3.41 -21.29
N ASP A 89 -34.09 -2.77 -22.24
CA ASP A 89 -34.20 -1.32 -22.47
C ASP A 89 -35.67 -0.94 -22.78
N PRO A 90 -36.34 -0.14 -21.92
CA PRO A 90 -37.76 0.21 -22.09
C PRO A 90 -38.01 1.27 -23.17
N VAL A 91 -36.96 1.86 -23.73
CA VAL A 91 -36.98 2.92 -24.75
C VAL A 91 -36.67 2.34 -26.13
N ASN A 92 -35.60 1.54 -26.25
CA ASN A 92 -35.12 1.03 -27.54
C ASN A 92 -35.31 -0.48 -27.73
N GLY A 93 -35.59 -1.22 -26.67
CA GLY A 93 -35.55 -2.68 -26.66
C GLY A 93 -34.12 -3.23 -26.69
N GLY A 94 -34.01 -4.56 -26.57
CA GLY A 94 -32.70 -5.22 -26.38
C GLY A 94 -32.14 -5.01 -24.97
N TYR A 95 -30.85 -5.26 -24.80
CA TYR A 95 -30.15 -5.12 -23.52
C TYR A 95 -28.91 -4.25 -23.71
N LEU A 96 -28.52 -3.51 -22.67
CA LEU A 96 -27.26 -2.77 -22.69
C LEU A 96 -26.07 -3.73 -22.51
N ASP A 97 -24.92 -3.39 -23.08
CA ASP A 97 -23.71 -4.21 -22.97
C ASP A 97 -23.24 -4.33 -21.52
N ASN A 98 -23.26 -3.22 -20.77
CA ASN A 98 -22.94 -3.18 -19.34
C ASN A 98 -24.20 -3.41 -18.46
N SER A 99 -24.92 -4.50 -18.73
CA SER A 99 -26.09 -4.95 -17.94
C SER A 99 -25.98 -6.42 -17.57
N LEU A 100 -26.83 -6.92 -16.68
CA LEU A 100 -26.84 -8.35 -16.31
C LEU A 100 -27.11 -9.29 -17.50
N ASN A 101 -27.69 -8.79 -18.59
CA ASN A 101 -27.93 -9.57 -19.81
C ASN A 101 -26.82 -9.43 -20.87
N LEU A 102 -25.79 -8.60 -20.63
CA LEU A 102 -24.58 -8.51 -21.45
C LEU A 102 -24.88 -8.27 -22.95
N GLY A 103 -25.68 -7.26 -23.28
CA GLY A 103 -26.08 -7.00 -24.68
C GLY A 103 -26.97 -8.10 -25.30
N GLY A 104 -27.50 -9.01 -24.48
CA GLY A 104 -28.23 -10.20 -24.91
C GLY A 104 -27.37 -11.45 -25.09
N ALA A 105 -26.08 -11.39 -24.73
CA ALA A 105 -25.19 -12.55 -24.74
C ALA A 105 -25.46 -13.53 -23.58
N TRP A 106 -26.02 -13.06 -22.47
CA TRP A 106 -26.40 -13.92 -21.34
C TRP A 106 -27.44 -14.96 -21.75
N GLY A 107 -27.27 -16.21 -21.34
CA GLY A 107 -28.14 -17.32 -21.76
C GLY A 107 -27.71 -18.00 -23.07
N THR A 108 -26.75 -17.42 -23.80
CA THR A 108 -26.27 -17.93 -25.09
C THR A 108 -24.93 -18.64 -24.97
N ALA A 109 -24.51 -19.34 -26.03
CA ALA A 109 -23.19 -19.98 -26.11
C ALA A 109 -22.01 -18.98 -26.12
N LEU A 110 -22.26 -17.67 -26.25
CA LEU A 110 -21.22 -16.63 -26.16
C LEU A 110 -20.69 -16.49 -24.73
N ILE A 111 -21.51 -16.80 -23.73
CA ILE A 111 -21.15 -16.81 -22.32
C ILE A 111 -21.30 -18.24 -21.82
N PRO A 112 -20.24 -19.08 -21.90
CA PRO A 112 -20.32 -20.51 -21.58
C PRO A 112 -20.86 -20.79 -20.17
N ALA A 113 -20.61 -19.88 -19.22
CA ALA A 113 -21.11 -19.99 -17.84
C ALA A 113 -22.64 -19.84 -17.71
N SER A 114 -23.34 -19.43 -18.77
CA SER A 114 -24.79 -19.17 -18.78
C SER A 114 -25.55 -19.88 -19.91
N GLU A 115 -24.91 -20.75 -20.70
CA GLU A 115 -25.56 -21.34 -21.87
C GLU A 115 -26.86 -22.08 -21.49
N GLY A 116 -27.98 -21.67 -22.09
CA GLY A 116 -29.31 -22.22 -21.83
C GLY A 116 -30.03 -21.63 -20.61
N ALA A 117 -29.42 -20.68 -19.91
CA ALA A 117 -30.08 -19.92 -18.85
C ALA A 117 -31.12 -18.95 -19.44
N PRO A 118 -32.23 -18.67 -18.73
CA PRO A 118 -33.14 -17.61 -19.13
C PRO A 118 -32.47 -16.23 -18.96
N SER A 119 -32.92 -15.26 -19.75
CA SER A 119 -32.55 -13.85 -19.55
C SER A 119 -32.89 -13.39 -18.14
N ILE A 120 -32.05 -12.51 -17.61
CA ILE A 120 -32.28 -11.86 -16.33
C ILE A 120 -33.41 -10.84 -16.50
N ALA A 121 -34.37 -10.86 -15.58
CA ALA A 121 -35.47 -9.91 -15.51
C ALA A 121 -35.72 -9.58 -14.04
N LEU A 122 -35.08 -8.51 -13.55
CA LEU A 122 -35.22 -8.03 -12.19
C LEU A 122 -36.20 -6.87 -12.09
N ASP A 123 -36.93 -6.80 -10.99
CA ASP A 123 -37.67 -5.59 -10.64
C ASP A 123 -36.69 -4.41 -10.50
N ALA A 124 -37.03 -3.25 -11.05
CA ALA A 124 -36.16 -2.07 -11.06
C ALA A 124 -35.68 -1.66 -9.65
N ALA A 125 -36.49 -1.87 -8.61
CA ALA A 125 -36.09 -1.59 -7.23
C ALA A 125 -34.95 -2.50 -6.75
N VAL A 126 -34.92 -3.77 -7.18
CA VAL A 126 -33.85 -4.72 -6.86
C VAL A 126 -32.56 -4.32 -7.59
N SER A 127 -32.65 -4.00 -8.88
CA SER A 127 -31.50 -3.46 -9.63
C SER A 127 -30.93 -2.19 -9.00
N GLY A 128 -31.80 -1.28 -8.55
CA GLY A 128 -31.38 -0.07 -7.85
C GLY A 128 -30.65 -0.36 -6.54
N ASP A 129 -31.10 -1.35 -5.77
CA ASP A 129 -30.41 -1.79 -4.55
C ASP A 129 -29.06 -2.48 -4.85
N ILE A 130 -28.99 -3.27 -5.92
CA ILE A 130 -27.73 -3.88 -6.39
C ILE A 130 -26.71 -2.82 -6.79
N LEU A 131 -27.14 -1.74 -7.46
CA LEU A 131 -26.24 -0.70 -7.92
C LEU A 131 -25.86 0.29 -6.82
N TYR A 132 -26.83 0.71 -6.01
CA TYR A 132 -26.73 1.89 -5.15
C TYR A 132 -27.07 1.64 -3.67
N GLY A 133 -27.46 0.41 -3.30
CA GLY A 133 -27.73 0.04 -1.92
C GLY A 133 -26.48 0.08 -1.03
N PRO A 134 -26.58 -0.34 0.24
CA PRO A 134 -25.45 -0.30 1.18
C PRO A 134 -24.20 -1.07 0.72
N LEU A 135 -24.40 -2.13 -0.07
CA LEU A 135 -23.34 -2.91 -0.70
C LEU A 135 -23.35 -2.73 -2.23
N GLY A 136 -23.89 -1.61 -2.71
CA GLY A 136 -24.12 -1.38 -4.13
C GLY A 136 -22.83 -1.45 -4.95
N LEU A 137 -22.88 -2.07 -6.12
CA LEU A 137 -21.72 -2.28 -7.01
C LEU A 137 -21.07 -0.98 -7.51
N THR A 138 -21.81 0.14 -7.48
CA THR A 138 -21.29 1.46 -7.85
C THR A 138 -20.78 2.27 -6.66
N THR A 139 -20.85 1.70 -5.45
CA THR A 139 -20.30 2.30 -4.23
C THR A 139 -18.90 1.76 -3.96
N ALA A 140 -18.05 2.56 -3.32
CA ALA A 140 -16.70 2.12 -2.94
C ALA A 140 -16.74 0.85 -2.07
N THR A 141 -17.64 0.81 -1.06
CA THR A 141 -17.78 -0.36 -0.17
C THR A 141 -18.20 -1.62 -0.93
N GLY A 142 -19.24 -1.54 -1.77
CA GLY A 142 -19.73 -2.69 -2.52
C GLY A 142 -18.73 -3.18 -3.56
N ALA A 143 -18.11 -2.27 -4.32
CA ALA A 143 -17.09 -2.61 -5.32
C ALA A 143 -15.87 -3.29 -4.69
N THR A 144 -15.31 -2.73 -3.61
CA THR A 144 -14.14 -3.32 -2.93
C THR A 144 -14.50 -4.65 -2.27
N LEU A 145 -15.69 -4.78 -1.67
CA LEU A 145 -16.17 -6.06 -1.13
C LEU A 145 -16.26 -7.13 -2.21
N PHE A 146 -16.86 -6.78 -3.35
CA PHE A 146 -17.06 -7.73 -4.45
C PHE A 146 -15.73 -8.19 -5.03
N LEU A 147 -14.81 -7.25 -5.27
CA LEU A 147 -13.47 -7.56 -5.76
C LEU A 147 -12.68 -8.39 -4.75
N TYR A 148 -12.76 -8.08 -3.45
CA TYR A 148 -12.18 -8.91 -2.39
C TYR A 148 -12.71 -10.34 -2.46
N GLY A 149 -14.02 -10.50 -2.59
CA GLY A 149 -14.67 -11.80 -2.72
C GLY A 149 -14.16 -12.62 -3.90
N GLU A 150 -14.12 -12.02 -5.08
CA GLU A 150 -13.68 -12.70 -6.30
C GLU A 150 -12.19 -13.04 -6.30
N LEU A 151 -11.35 -12.17 -5.72
CA LEU A 151 -9.90 -12.38 -5.68
C LEU A 151 -9.45 -13.34 -4.57
N THR A 152 -10.18 -13.39 -3.45
CA THR A 152 -9.79 -14.22 -2.29
C THR A 152 -10.59 -15.50 -2.16
N GLY A 153 -11.74 -15.60 -2.84
CA GLY A 153 -12.67 -16.71 -2.65
C GLY A 153 -13.40 -16.65 -1.31
N MET A 154 -13.29 -15.57 -0.53
CA MET A 154 -13.88 -15.40 0.79
C MET A 154 -14.47 -14.00 0.96
N THR A 155 -15.44 -13.82 1.84
CA THR A 155 -15.81 -12.50 2.34
C THR A 155 -14.74 -11.99 3.32
N PRO A 156 -14.59 -10.67 3.52
CA PRO A 156 -13.83 -10.16 4.67
C PRO A 156 -14.43 -10.67 5.99
N PRO A 157 -13.69 -10.60 7.12
CA PRO A 157 -14.14 -11.06 8.44
C PRO A 157 -15.17 -10.11 9.07
N ILE A 158 -16.29 -9.89 8.36
CA ILE A 158 -17.40 -9.03 8.77
C ILE A 158 -18.70 -9.83 8.76
N ASN A 159 -19.54 -9.58 9.76
CA ASN A 159 -20.93 -10.00 9.74
C ASN A 159 -21.78 -8.92 9.06
N PHE A 160 -22.30 -9.22 7.86
CA PHE A 160 -23.10 -8.26 7.07
C PHE A 160 -24.45 -7.86 7.71
N ALA A 161 -24.95 -8.62 8.70
CA ALA A 161 -26.17 -8.27 9.42
C ALA A 161 -25.90 -7.25 10.55
N THR A 162 -24.72 -7.31 11.18
CA THR A 162 -24.38 -6.44 12.31
C THR A 162 -23.33 -5.39 11.98
N MET A 163 -22.65 -5.51 10.83
CA MET A 163 -21.49 -4.70 10.43
C MET A 163 -20.38 -4.69 11.50
N GLN A 164 -20.17 -5.84 12.15
CA GLN A 164 -19.16 -6.06 13.18
C GLN A 164 -18.25 -7.23 12.78
N PRO A 165 -17.08 -7.41 13.42
CA PRO A 165 -16.23 -8.56 13.17
C PRO A 165 -17.02 -9.87 13.22
N GLY A 166 -16.82 -10.72 12.22
CA GLY A 166 -17.54 -11.98 12.05
C GLY A 166 -16.71 -13.00 11.26
N PRO A 167 -17.07 -14.29 11.31
CA PRO A 167 -16.35 -15.31 10.55
C PRO A 167 -16.49 -15.06 9.03
N PRO A 168 -15.40 -15.12 8.26
CA PRO A 168 -15.46 -15.14 6.80
C PRO A 168 -16.36 -16.26 6.27
N MET A 169 -17.05 -15.99 5.17
CA MET A 169 -17.83 -16.96 4.42
C MET A 169 -17.19 -17.20 3.06
N GLU A 170 -17.40 -18.38 2.49
CA GLU A 170 -16.96 -18.66 1.12
C GLU A 170 -17.64 -17.70 0.13
N TRP A 171 -16.87 -17.13 -0.78
CA TRP A 171 -17.38 -16.29 -1.86
C TRP A 171 -17.81 -17.17 -3.03
N ASN A 172 -19.12 -17.37 -3.15
CA ASN A 172 -19.71 -18.15 -4.22
C ASN A 172 -21.09 -17.57 -4.62
N THR A 173 -21.73 -18.19 -5.62
CA THR A 173 -23.03 -17.74 -6.15
C THR A 173 -24.12 -17.70 -5.07
N THR A 174 -24.09 -18.59 -4.07
CA THR A 174 -25.06 -18.59 -2.97
C THR A 174 -24.87 -17.37 -2.06
N THR A 175 -23.62 -17.04 -1.74
CA THR A 175 -23.28 -15.84 -0.96
C THR A 175 -23.73 -14.58 -1.68
N VAL A 176 -23.41 -14.44 -2.97
CA VAL A 176 -23.84 -13.28 -3.79
C VAL A 176 -25.36 -13.20 -3.90
N SER A 177 -26.04 -14.32 -4.16
CA SER A 177 -27.51 -14.42 -4.19
C SER A 177 -28.13 -13.92 -2.87
N THR A 178 -27.55 -14.29 -1.74
CA THR A 178 -28.02 -13.88 -0.41
C THR A 178 -27.79 -12.40 -0.14
N LEU A 179 -26.60 -11.88 -0.49
CA LEU A 179 -26.25 -10.47 -0.26
C LEU A 179 -27.14 -9.50 -1.03
N TYR A 180 -27.49 -9.85 -2.27
CA TYR A 180 -28.27 -8.99 -3.16
C TYR A 180 -29.76 -9.38 -3.26
N GLY A 181 -30.19 -10.44 -2.57
CA GLY A 181 -31.60 -10.87 -2.58
C GLY A 181 -32.10 -11.35 -3.94
N VAL A 182 -31.23 -11.94 -4.76
CA VAL A 182 -31.54 -12.42 -6.13
C VAL A 182 -31.42 -13.94 -6.23
N ASP A 183 -31.93 -14.52 -7.31
CA ASP A 183 -31.74 -15.96 -7.57
C ASP A 183 -30.29 -16.29 -8.01
N ALA A 184 -29.99 -17.59 -8.11
CA ALA A 184 -28.65 -18.05 -8.49
C ALA A 184 -28.25 -17.66 -9.93
N ASN A 185 -29.20 -17.50 -10.85
CA ASN A 185 -28.91 -17.12 -12.23
C ASN A 185 -28.48 -15.64 -12.28
N ALA A 186 -29.23 -14.76 -11.64
CA ALA A 186 -28.90 -13.35 -11.50
C ALA A 186 -27.62 -13.14 -10.69
N ALA A 187 -27.40 -13.90 -9.61
CA ALA A 187 -26.13 -13.84 -8.87
C ALA A 187 -24.93 -14.22 -9.74
N ASN A 188 -25.05 -15.25 -10.58
CA ASN A 188 -23.99 -15.62 -11.52
C ASN A 188 -23.76 -14.54 -12.59
N ALA A 189 -24.83 -13.89 -13.06
CA ALA A 189 -24.75 -12.76 -13.99
C ALA A 189 -24.01 -11.57 -13.38
N ILE A 190 -24.29 -11.22 -12.11
CA ILE A 190 -23.59 -10.16 -11.38
C ILE A 190 -22.08 -10.47 -11.32
N ARG A 191 -21.71 -11.69 -10.93
CA ARG A 191 -20.29 -12.11 -10.85
C ARG A 191 -19.58 -12.02 -12.21
N THR A 192 -20.25 -12.51 -13.26
CA THR A 192 -19.70 -12.47 -14.63
C THR A 192 -19.54 -11.04 -15.12
N LEU A 193 -20.56 -10.19 -14.92
CA LEU A 193 -20.50 -8.78 -15.27
C LEU A 193 -19.32 -8.10 -14.58
N MET A 194 -19.20 -8.23 -13.26
CA MET A 194 -18.15 -7.56 -12.51
C MET A 194 -16.75 -8.02 -12.92
N MET A 195 -16.49 -9.33 -12.99
CA MET A 195 -15.12 -9.81 -13.23
C MET A 195 -14.72 -9.84 -14.69
N SER A 196 -15.62 -10.25 -15.59
CA SER A 196 -15.27 -10.43 -17.01
C SER A 196 -15.45 -9.15 -17.81
N VAL A 197 -16.46 -8.33 -17.49
CA VAL A 197 -16.80 -7.16 -18.30
C VAL A 197 -16.29 -5.89 -17.64
N ILE A 198 -16.61 -5.65 -16.36
CA ILE A 198 -16.20 -4.41 -15.69
C ILE A 198 -14.69 -4.42 -15.42
N TYR A 199 -14.18 -5.36 -14.62
CA TYR A 199 -12.75 -5.40 -14.26
C TYR A 199 -11.87 -6.01 -15.35
N GLY A 200 -12.41 -6.93 -16.14
CA GLY A 200 -11.66 -7.63 -17.19
C GLY A 200 -11.49 -6.85 -18.49
N ASP A 201 -12.41 -5.93 -18.81
CA ASP A 201 -12.46 -5.25 -20.11
C ASP A 201 -12.61 -3.73 -19.97
N PHE A 202 -13.69 -3.26 -19.34
CA PHE A 202 -14.00 -1.84 -19.23
C PHE A 202 -12.96 -1.03 -18.44
N VAL A 203 -12.59 -1.47 -17.22
CA VAL A 203 -11.65 -0.75 -16.36
C VAL A 203 -10.26 -0.63 -17.01
N PRO A 204 -9.64 -1.70 -17.55
CA PRO A 204 -8.40 -1.57 -18.30
C PRO A 204 -8.46 -0.53 -19.43
N GLY A 205 -9.54 -0.53 -20.21
CA GLY A 205 -9.78 0.47 -21.26
C GLY A 205 -9.90 1.88 -20.69
N LEU A 206 -10.66 2.07 -19.61
CA LEU A 206 -10.79 3.35 -18.92
C LEU A 206 -9.43 3.89 -18.45
N LEU A 207 -8.61 3.04 -17.82
CA LEU A 207 -7.30 3.43 -17.29
C LEU A 207 -6.33 3.86 -18.41
N VAL A 208 -6.32 3.15 -19.54
CA VAL A 208 -5.41 3.46 -20.65
C VAL A 208 -5.95 4.60 -21.51
N ASP A 209 -7.18 4.48 -22.00
CA ASP A 209 -7.73 5.38 -23.02
C ASP A 209 -8.21 6.70 -22.45
N SER A 210 -8.75 6.69 -21.23
CA SER A 210 -9.30 7.90 -20.59
C SER A 210 -8.34 8.54 -19.60
N PHE A 211 -7.66 7.74 -18.78
CA PHE A 211 -6.72 8.27 -17.78
C PHE A 211 -5.27 8.33 -18.27
N GLY A 212 -4.96 7.80 -19.45
CA GLY A 212 -3.63 7.93 -20.05
C GLY A 212 -2.55 7.07 -19.38
N SER A 213 -2.94 5.95 -18.76
CA SER A 213 -1.98 4.96 -18.23
C SER A 213 -1.02 4.48 -19.31
N SER A 214 0.23 4.18 -18.92
CA SER A 214 1.19 3.48 -19.80
C SER A 214 0.83 2.00 -20.02
N GLY A 215 -0.25 1.51 -19.40
CA GLY A 215 -0.67 0.12 -19.44
C GLY A 215 0.15 -0.75 -18.49
N GLN A 216 0.24 -2.04 -18.79
CA GLN A 216 0.86 -3.03 -17.90
C GLN A 216 2.38 -2.83 -17.69
N TYR A 217 3.07 -2.23 -18.66
CA TYR A 217 4.52 -2.07 -18.63
C TYR A 217 4.91 -0.62 -18.86
N MET A 218 5.83 -0.12 -18.04
CA MET A 218 6.39 1.21 -18.16
C MET A 218 7.92 1.14 -18.17
N THR A 219 8.56 1.96 -19.00
CA THR A 219 10.02 2.14 -19.00
C THR A 219 10.35 3.56 -18.59
N MET A 220 11.23 3.71 -17.60
CA MET A 220 11.70 5.03 -17.16
C MET A 220 13.15 4.99 -16.67
N PRO A 221 13.84 6.15 -16.59
CA PRO A 221 15.15 6.24 -15.96
C PRO A 221 15.09 5.91 -14.47
N LEU A 222 16.18 5.35 -13.92
CA LEU A 222 16.29 4.99 -12.51
C LEU A 222 15.99 6.16 -11.56
N ASN A 223 16.42 7.38 -11.90
CA ASN A 223 16.16 8.55 -11.06
C ASN A 223 14.68 8.88 -10.93
N ASN A 224 13.90 8.71 -12.00
CA ASN A 224 12.46 8.88 -11.92
C ASN A 224 11.84 7.78 -11.05
N TRP A 225 12.32 6.56 -11.20
CA TRP A 225 11.81 5.43 -10.45
C TRP A 225 12.09 5.55 -8.94
N LEU A 226 13.30 5.98 -8.56
CA LEU A 226 13.68 6.15 -7.16
C LEU A 226 13.13 7.44 -6.55
N TYR A 227 13.30 8.58 -7.22
CA TYR A 227 13.13 9.90 -6.61
C TYR A 227 11.90 10.67 -7.09
N GLY A 228 11.11 10.13 -8.03
CA GLY A 228 9.89 10.80 -8.48
C GLY A 228 9.43 10.44 -9.88
N TRP A 229 8.22 9.89 -9.99
CA TRP A 229 7.50 9.77 -11.26
C TRP A 229 6.07 10.25 -11.13
N PHE A 230 5.51 10.67 -12.27
CA PHE A 230 4.12 11.07 -12.38
C PHE A 230 3.30 9.94 -12.98
N ASP A 231 2.26 9.52 -12.28
CA ASP A 231 1.27 8.55 -12.71
C ASP A 231 -0.09 9.25 -12.90
N PRO A 232 -0.60 9.33 -14.14
CA PRO A 232 -1.84 10.06 -14.41
C PRO A 232 -3.06 9.35 -13.84
N VAL A 233 -3.02 8.02 -13.66
CA VAL A 233 -4.09 7.27 -12.99
C VAL A 233 -4.19 7.72 -11.53
N SER A 234 -3.07 7.74 -10.82
CA SER A 234 -2.99 8.20 -9.42
C SER A 234 -3.46 9.64 -9.25
N MET A 235 -3.23 10.53 -10.23
CA MET A 235 -3.81 11.87 -10.22
C MET A 235 -5.35 11.84 -10.32
N MET A 236 -5.89 11.02 -11.23
CA MET A 236 -7.35 10.95 -11.46
C MET A 236 -8.12 10.34 -10.30
N VAL A 237 -7.50 9.44 -9.53
CA VAL A 237 -8.11 8.80 -8.36
C VAL A 237 -7.71 9.43 -7.03
N ALA A 238 -6.93 10.50 -7.04
CA ALA A 238 -6.57 11.24 -5.83
C ALA A 238 -7.80 11.92 -5.20
N ASP A 239 -7.78 12.08 -3.88
CA ASP A 239 -8.80 12.84 -3.14
C ASP A 239 -8.94 14.29 -3.66
N ASP A 240 -7.81 14.90 -4.03
CA ASP A 240 -7.76 16.19 -4.72
C ASP A 240 -6.88 16.09 -5.97
N PRO A 241 -7.48 15.81 -7.15
CA PRO A 241 -6.76 15.76 -8.43
C PRO A 241 -6.15 17.10 -8.86
N THR A 242 -6.47 18.20 -8.18
CA THR A 242 -5.94 19.53 -8.48
C THR A 242 -4.73 19.91 -7.64
N ALA A 243 -4.37 19.10 -6.64
CA ALA A 243 -3.19 19.30 -5.83
C ALA A 243 -1.91 19.15 -6.68
N ASP A 244 -0.90 19.98 -6.42
CA ASP A 244 0.37 19.94 -7.17
C ASP A 244 1.09 18.57 -7.06
N SER A 245 0.89 17.86 -5.94
CA SER A 245 1.43 16.53 -5.68
C SER A 245 0.55 15.39 -6.20
N ALA A 246 -0.64 15.68 -6.73
CA ALA A 246 -1.55 14.64 -7.23
C ALA A 246 -0.88 13.87 -8.37
N GLY A 247 -0.87 12.53 -8.26
CA GLY A 247 -0.23 11.66 -9.22
C GLY A 247 1.28 11.52 -9.09
N TRP A 248 1.95 12.22 -8.18
CA TRP A 248 3.39 12.03 -7.95
C TRP A 248 3.65 10.92 -6.93
N ALA A 249 4.57 10.02 -7.28
CA ALA A 249 5.02 8.93 -6.41
C ALA A 249 6.55 8.86 -6.36
N THR A 250 7.11 8.30 -5.29
CA THR A 250 8.55 8.14 -5.06
C THR A 250 8.83 6.92 -4.20
N LEU A 251 10.00 6.29 -4.38
CA LEU A 251 10.46 5.17 -3.55
C LEU A 251 11.47 5.61 -2.48
N GLU A 252 12.23 6.66 -2.76
CA GLU A 252 13.18 7.28 -1.86
C GLU A 252 12.74 8.72 -1.54
N THR A 253 13.01 9.18 -0.33
CA THR A 253 12.57 10.50 0.12
C THR A 253 13.63 11.55 -0.20
N ASN A 254 13.23 12.58 -0.95
CA ASN A 254 13.96 13.84 -1.15
C ASN A 254 12.99 14.99 -0.91
N GLU A 255 13.44 16.24 -0.75
CA GLU A 255 12.54 17.39 -0.48
C GLU A 255 11.48 17.60 -1.58
N THR A 256 11.79 17.21 -2.82
CA THR A 256 10.91 17.35 -3.99
C THR A 256 10.96 16.14 -4.90
N TYR A 257 9.87 15.83 -5.60
CA TYR A 257 9.85 14.79 -6.63
C TYR A 257 10.79 15.14 -7.79
N TYR A 258 11.58 14.17 -8.23
CA TYR A 258 12.54 14.35 -9.32
C TYR A 258 11.85 14.76 -10.63
N GLY A 259 12.31 15.86 -11.23
CA GLY A 259 11.77 16.37 -12.50
C GLY A 259 10.43 17.09 -12.40
N SER A 260 9.85 17.24 -11.19
CA SER A 260 8.55 17.91 -10.98
C SER A 260 8.58 19.44 -11.08
N GLY A 261 9.78 20.05 -11.12
CA GLY A 261 9.91 21.51 -11.07
C GLY A 261 9.75 22.10 -9.66
N GLY A 262 9.82 21.28 -8.60
CA GLY A 262 9.84 21.74 -7.21
C GLY A 262 8.62 21.33 -6.38
N VAL A 263 7.83 20.35 -6.83
CA VAL A 263 6.71 19.81 -6.05
C VAL A 263 7.27 19.07 -4.85
N SER A 264 6.87 19.51 -3.65
CA SER A 264 7.34 18.93 -2.39
C SER A 264 6.79 17.53 -2.16
N THR A 265 7.60 16.67 -1.56
CA THR A 265 7.19 15.34 -1.07
C THR A 265 6.54 15.38 0.32
N GLY A 266 6.39 16.57 0.90
CA GLY A 266 5.88 16.77 2.25
C GLY A 266 6.99 17.02 3.28
N PRO A 267 6.62 17.08 4.58
CA PRO A 267 7.57 17.26 5.66
C PRO A 267 8.46 16.03 5.83
N ALA A 268 9.68 16.24 6.32
CA ALA A 268 10.54 15.14 6.74
C ALA A 268 9.95 14.40 7.96
N THR A 269 10.10 13.08 7.96
CA THR A 269 9.71 12.23 9.09
C THR A 269 10.50 12.59 10.34
N VAL A 270 9.82 12.68 11.47
CA VAL A 270 10.41 12.98 12.79
C VAL A 270 10.42 11.73 13.65
N TYR A 271 11.62 11.29 14.03
CA TYR A 271 11.82 10.20 14.98
C TYR A 271 12.11 10.75 16.38
N VAL A 272 11.43 10.19 17.39
CA VAL A 272 11.72 10.42 18.80
C VAL A 272 12.42 9.19 19.33
N MET A 273 13.64 9.39 19.86
CA MET A 273 14.50 8.32 20.35
C MET A 273 14.79 8.52 21.83
N CYS A 274 14.94 7.43 22.56
CA CYS A 274 15.28 7.46 23.97
C CYS A 274 16.77 7.75 24.18
N THR A 275 17.04 8.75 25.03
CA THR A 275 18.41 9.17 25.35
C THR A 275 19.09 8.29 26.41
N GLY A 276 18.34 7.38 27.04
CA GLY A 276 18.77 6.62 28.21
C GLY A 276 18.67 7.38 29.55
N HIS A 277 18.17 8.62 29.55
CA HIS A 277 17.90 9.35 30.81
C HIS A 277 16.57 8.97 31.44
N ASN A 278 15.58 8.59 30.62
CA ASN A 278 14.30 8.10 31.10
C ASN A 278 14.43 6.62 31.47
N ALA A 279 13.84 6.20 32.59
CA ALA A 279 13.84 4.81 33.01
C ALA A 279 12.74 3.97 32.32
N ASP A 280 11.81 4.63 31.62
CA ASP A 280 10.68 3.96 30.96
C ASP A 280 11.02 3.41 29.55
N CYS A 281 12.24 3.63 29.07
CA CYS A 281 12.71 3.15 27.76
C CYS A 281 14.23 3.05 27.71
N GLU A 282 14.74 2.22 26.80
CA GLU A 282 16.16 1.94 26.69
C GLU A 282 16.88 2.98 25.83
N LYS A 283 18.20 3.12 26.05
CA LYS A 283 19.01 4.07 25.26
C LYS A 283 18.98 3.66 23.79
N GLY A 284 18.69 4.62 22.92
CA GLY A 284 18.64 4.39 21.48
C GLY A 284 17.36 3.70 21.00
N GLU A 285 16.40 3.40 21.87
CA GLU A 285 15.10 2.84 21.48
C GLU A 285 14.21 3.90 20.81
N ALA A 286 13.51 3.54 19.73
CA ALA A 286 12.54 4.42 19.09
C ALA A 286 11.23 4.47 19.88
N VAL A 287 10.77 5.68 20.17
CA VAL A 287 9.52 5.96 20.88
C VAL A 287 8.38 6.22 19.90
N SER A 288 8.66 7.01 18.86
CA SER A 288 7.63 7.37 17.87
C SER A 288 8.22 7.84 16.56
N GLU A 289 7.49 7.59 15.47
CA GLU A 289 7.64 8.15 14.14
C GLU A 289 6.44 9.08 13.89
N ASP A 290 6.69 10.36 13.60
CA ASP A 290 5.65 11.37 13.34
C ASP A 290 4.56 11.47 14.43
N GLY A 291 4.98 11.23 15.68
CA GLY A 291 4.11 11.31 16.86
C GLY A 291 3.28 10.05 17.15
N SER A 292 3.49 8.97 16.39
CA SER A 292 2.88 7.65 16.61
C SER A 292 3.94 6.63 16.99
N ASN A 293 3.65 5.76 17.97
CA ASN A 293 4.49 4.59 18.24
C ASN A 293 4.08 3.37 17.38
N GLU A 294 3.00 3.47 16.61
CA GLU A 294 2.58 2.45 15.65
C GLU A 294 3.24 2.68 14.29
N LEU A 295 3.62 1.59 13.60
CA LEU A 295 4.14 1.63 12.23
C LEU A 295 3.09 2.26 11.30
N SER A 296 3.52 3.18 10.43
CA SER A 296 2.64 4.07 9.66
C SER A 296 1.55 3.39 8.79
N TRP A 297 1.66 2.09 8.53
CA TRP A 297 0.72 1.28 7.75
C TRP A 297 0.26 -0.01 8.45
N HIS A 298 0.80 -0.30 9.64
CA HIS A 298 0.33 -1.34 10.57
C HIS A 298 -0.13 -0.64 11.86
N ASN A 299 -1.21 0.13 11.74
CA ASN A 299 -1.71 0.98 12.80
C ASN A 299 -3.19 0.71 13.09
N THR A 300 -3.70 1.26 14.19
CA THR A 300 -5.07 1.03 14.66
C THR A 300 -6.12 1.43 13.62
N GLN A 301 -5.88 2.51 12.86
CA GLN A 301 -6.80 2.95 11.81
C GLN A 301 -6.86 1.94 10.65
N MET A 302 -5.70 1.42 10.22
CA MET A 302 -5.61 0.41 9.17
C MET A 302 -6.28 -0.90 9.63
N MET A 303 -6.06 -1.31 10.88
CA MET A 303 -6.71 -2.48 11.46
C MET A 303 -8.23 -2.36 11.43
N ILE A 304 -8.78 -1.21 11.81
CA ILE A 304 -10.23 -0.98 11.77
C ILE A 304 -10.75 -1.00 10.33
N ALA A 305 -10.07 -0.30 9.42
CA ALA A 305 -10.46 -0.18 8.01
C ALA A 305 -10.46 -1.53 7.25
N THR A 306 -9.57 -2.43 7.64
CA THR A 306 -9.39 -3.75 7.01
C THR A 306 -10.04 -4.89 7.79
N PHE A 307 -10.87 -4.58 8.80
CA PHE A 307 -11.52 -5.57 9.67
C PHE A 307 -10.53 -6.51 10.38
N GLY A 308 -9.33 -6.02 10.69
CA GLY A 308 -8.28 -6.77 11.37
C GLY A 308 -7.42 -7.65 10.46
N LEU A 309 -7.59 -7.57 9.13
CA LEU A 309 -6.73 -8.29 8.18
C LEU A 309 -5.30 -7.74 8.17
N VAL A 310 -5.13 -6.43 8.40
CA VAL A 310 -3.83 -5.80 8.64
C VAL A 310 -3.76 -5.42 10.12
N GLY A 311 -2.86 -6.08 10.87
CA GLY A 311 -2.71 -5.87 12.30
C GLY A 311 -1.96 -4.58 12.67
N VAL A 312 -1.84 -4.33 13.97
CA VAL A 312 -1.01 -3.23 14.52
C VAL A 312 0.40 -3.74 14.83
N GLU A 313 1.41 -2.94 14.50
CA GLU A 313 2.81 -3.15 14.86
C GLU A 313 3.37 -1.89 15.48
N THR A 314 4.23 -2.03 16.49
CA THR A 314 4.78 -0.91 17.26
C THR A 314 6.28 -0.76 17.04
N LEU A 315 6.76 0.47 17.13
CA LEU A 315 8.17 0.85 17.11
C LEU A 315 8.86 0.56 18.46
N ASP A 316 8.09 0.31 19.52
CA ASP A 316 8.59 -0.06 20.84
C ASP A 316 9.61 -1.22 20.75
N GLY A 317 10.76 -1.04 21.39
CA GLY A 317 11.91 -1.93 21.37
C GLY A 317 12.81 -1.82 20.13
N THR A 318 12.48 -0.99 19.14
CA THR A 318 13.31 -0.88 17.93
C THR A 318 14.56 -0.05 18.18
N THR A 319 15.71 -0.61 17.79
CA THR A 319 17.00 0.07 17.89
C THR A 319 17.11 1.21 16.88
N GLY A 320 17.65 2.34 17.33
CA GLY A 320 18.18 3.41 16.50
C GLY A 320 19.70 3.56 16.63
N GLY A 321 20.41 2.48 16.95
CA GLY A 321 21.88 2.45 16.97
C GLY A 321 22.49 1.83 18.22
N PHE A 322 21.68 1.41 19.20
CA PHE A 322 22.14 0.70 20.39
C PHE A 322 21.35 -0.60 20.60
N LEU A 323 22.04 -1.68 20.96
CA LEU A 323 21.44 -2.95 21.37
C LEU A 323 21.64 -3.13 22.87
N THR A 324 20.61 -3.59 23.55
CA THR A 324 20.65 -3.89 24.99
C THR A 324 21.06 -5.34 25.26
N GLY A 325 20.94 -6.19 24.24
CA GLY A 325 21.22 -7.63 24.29
C GLY A 325 20.02 -8.49 24.70
N ASP A 326 18.86 -7.90 25.04
CA ASP A 326 17.64 -8.64 25.38
C ASP A 326 16.39 -7.92 24.87
N GLY A 327 15.58 -8.62 24.06
CA GLY A 327 14.31 -8.11 23.54
C GLY A 327 14.41 -6.95 22.54
N ASP A 328 15.59 -6.72 21.97
CA ASP A 328 15.81 -5.69 20.96
C ASP A 328 15.10 -6.04 19.63
N LYS A 329 14.57 -5.02 18.96
CA LYS A 329 13.99 -5.11 17.62
C LYS A 329 14.71 -4.18 16.67
N VAL A 330 14.44 -4.32 15.37
CA VAL A 330 14.89 -3.37 14.35
C VAL A 330 13.75 -3.03 13.40
N ASN A 331 13.67 -1.75 13.04
CA ASN A 331 12.80 -1.28 11.98
C ASN A 331 13.51 -1.43 10.62
N ALA A 332 13.06 -2.38 9.80
CA ALA A 332 13.60 -2.65 8.47
C ALA A 332 13.10 -1.61 7.44
N GLY A 333 13.53 -0.36 7.59
CA GLY A 333 13.22 0.74 6.66
C GLY A 333 11.73 1.14 6.60
N GLY A 334 10.98 0.91 7.67
CA GLY A 334 9.53 1.15 7.74
C GLY A 334 8.69 0.08 7.04
N TYR A 335 9.29 -1.04 6.60
CA TYR A 335 8.58 -2.15 5.94
C TYR A 335 8.31 -3.32 6.88
N ALA A 336 9.05 -3.47 7.98
CA ALA A 336 8.78 -4.49 8.98
C ALA A 336 9.46 -4.14 10.29
N ILE A 337 8.85 -4.58 11.38
CA ILE A 337 9.49 -4.65 12.69
C ILE A 337 9.86 -6.12 12.93
N THR A 338 11.12 -6.39 13.21
CA THR A 338 11.62 -7.75 13.44
C THR A 338 12.53 -7.81 14.65
N GLU A 339 12.54 -8.96 15.33
CA GLU A 339 13.35 -9.20 16.52
C GLU A 339 14.82 -9.35 16.15
N VAL A 340 15.70 -8.86 17.01
CA VAL A 340 17.16 -9.00 16.87
C VAL A 340 17.61 -10.19 17.71
N THR A 341 18.44 -11.04 17.11
CA THR A 341 19.07 -12.18 17.79
C THR A 341 20.58 -12.00 17.78
N CYS A 342 21.19 -11.96 18.96
CA CYS A 342 22.64 -11.95 19.14
C CYS A 342 23.11 -13.34 19.58
N ASP A 343 23.84 -14.05 18.72
CA ASP A 343 24.26 -15.43 18.94
C ASP A 343 25.77 -15.67 18.72
N GLY A 344 26.51 -14.62 18.39
CA GLY A 344 27.95 -14.65 18.18
C GLY A 344 28.68 -13.51 18.87
N THR A 345 30.00 -13.64 18.93
CA THR A 345 30.92 -12.59 19.38
C THR A 345 32.02 -12.45 18.34
N GLY A 346 32.49 -11.24 18.08
CA GLY A 346 33.49 -10.94 17.08
C GLY A 346 34.45 -9.83 17.50
N ASP A 347 35.18 -9.34 16.51
CA ASP A 347 36.08 -8.19 16.62
C ASP A 347 35.86 -7.28 15.40
N VAL A 348 35.79 -5.97 15.66
CA VAL A 348 35.84 -4.95 14.62
C VAL A 348 36.95 -3.98 14.99
N LYS A 349 38.08 -4.09 14.28
CA LYS A 349 39.25 -3.20 14.44
C LYS A 349 39.79 -3.15 15.88
N GLY A 350 39.88 -4.31 16.56
CA GLY A 350 40.36 -4.37 17.94
C GLY A 350 39.27 -4.12 18.99
N ILE A 351 38.04 -3.82 18.58
CA ILE A 351 36.90 -3.62 19.46
C ILE A 351 36.08 -4.93 19.53
N PRO A 352 35.93 -5.54 20.72
CA PRO A 352 35.04 -6.68 20.91
C PRO A 352 33.59 -6.31 20.61
N VAL A 353 32.89 -7.18 19.88
CA VAL A 353 31.49 -6.97 19.50
C VAL A 353 30.64 -8.22 19.72
N ASP A 354 29.35 -8.02 19.98
CA ASP A 354 28.31 -9.01 19.78
C ASP A 354 27.85 -8.99 18.32
N GLU A 355 27.79 -10.17 17.71
CA GLU A 355 27.28 -10.37 16.36
C GLU A 355 25.78 -10.69 16.44
N CYS A 356 24.98 -9.78 15.89
CA CYS A 356 23.53 -9.83 15.93
C CYS A 356 22.94 -9.85 14.52
N SER A 357 21.79 -10.48 14.37
CA SER A 357 21.08 -10.58 13.11
C SER A 357 19.58 -10.39 13.28
N ALA A 358 18.93 -10.00 12.21
CA ALA A 358 17.48 -9.90 12.10
C ALA A 358 17.06 -10.20 10.66
N SER A 359 15.94 -10.89 10.50
CA SER A 359 15.42 -11.24 9.17
C SER A 359 13.92 -11.05 9.07
N VAL A 360 13.45 -10.83 7.84
CA VAL A 360 12.03 -10.70 7.49
C VAL A 360 11.73 -11.71 6.41
N ASP A 361 10.88 -12.70 6.72
CA ASP A 361 10.44 -13.70 5.75
C ASP A 361 9.50 -13.07 4.71
N PRO A 362 9.93 -12.94 3.44
CA PRO A 362 9.13 -12.31 2.41
C PRO A 362 7.85 -13.07 2.11
N THR A 363 7.75 -14.38 2.38
CA THR A 363 6.51 -15.13 2.12
C THR A 363 5.35 -14.71 3.01
N THR A 364 5.64 -14.06 4.13
CA THR A 364 4.65 -13.65 5.13
C THR A 364 4.47 -12.14 5.22
N ARG A 365 5.19 -11.36 4.40
CA ARG A 365 5.21 -9.90 4.48
C ARG A 365 4.72 -9.20 3.21
N PRO A 366 3.42 -9.28 2.88
CA PRO A 366 2.85 -8.46 1.82
C PRO A 366 2.86 -6.99 2.25
N ILE A 367 3.26 -6.09 1.35
CA ILE A 367 3.35 -4.65 1.62
C ILE A 367 2.25 -3.86 0.89
N THR A 368 1.18 -4.54 0.45
CA THR A 368 0.02 -3.93 -0.23
C THR A 368 -0.53 -2.72 0.54
N ALA A 369 -0.76 -2.86 1.84
CA ALA A 369 -1.26 -1.78 2.70
C ALA A 369 -0.29 -0.59 2.82
N LYS A 370 1.02 -0.82 2.72
CA LYS A 370 2.02 0.26 2.69
C LYS A 370 1.96 1.03 1.38
N LEU A 371 1.76 0.34 0.27
CA LEU A 371 1.79 0.92 -1.08
C LEU A 371 0.49 1.63 -1.46
N ILE A 372 -0.67 1.09 -1.06
CA ILE A 372 -1.99 1.65 -1.37
C ILE A 372 -2.36 2.71 -0.33
N LYS A 373 -2.25 2.37 0.96
CA LYS A 373 -2.53 3.22 2.12
C LYS A 373 -3.86 3.99 2.02
N SER A 374 -4.90 3.34 1.49
CA SER A 374 -6.22 3.96 1.29
C SER A 374 -7.07 4.02 2.55
N TYR A 375 -6.68 3.28 3.60
CA TYR A 375 -7.49 2.99 4.78
C TYR A 375 -8.87 2.41 4.40
N THR A 376 -8.85 1.42 3.51
CA THR A 376 -10.02 0.63 3.12
C THR A 376 -9.67 -0.85 3.06
N LEU A 377 -10.66 -1.70 2.76
CA LEU A 377 -10.42 -3.13 2.54
C LEU A 377 -9.40 -3.42 1.43
N LEU A 378 -9.21 -2.48 0.48
CA LEU A 378 -8.23 -2.60 -0.61
C LEU A 378 -6.79 -2.80 -0.09
N ASP A 379 -6.46 -2.23 1.07
CA ASP A 379 -5.13 -2.35 1.69
C ASP A 379 -4.81 -3.79 2.13
N ALA A 380 -5.84 -4.62 2.36
CA ALA A 380 -5.71 -6.03 2.69
C ALA A 380 -5.83 -6.96 1.47
N MET A 381 -5.99 -6.42 0.25
CA MET A 381 -6.17 -7.21 -0.96
C MET A 381 -4.83 -7.50 -1.63
N THR A 382 -4.02 -8.36 -1.00
CA THR A 382 -2.73 -8.77 -1.58
C THR A 382 -2.81 -9.21 -3.04
N PRO A 383 -3.83 -9.97 -3.50
CA PRO A 383 -3.96 -10.30 -4.92
C PRO A 383 -4.06 -9.10 -5.87
N ALA A 384 -4.52 -7.93 -5.40
CA ALA A 384 -4.62 -6.72 -6.23
C ALA A 384 -3.25 -6.06 -6.46
N LEU A 385 -2.34 -6.15 -5.48
CA LEU A 385 -0.98 -5.65 -5.58
C LEU A 385 -0.04 -6.59 -4.80
N PRO A 386 0.40 -7.71 -5.40
CA PRO A 386 1.03 -8.80 -4.68
C PRO A 386 2.55 -8.58 -4.56
N VAL A 387 2.91 -7.48 -3.90
CA VAL A 387 4.30 -7.09 -3.61
C VAL A 387 4.63 -7.49 -2.18
N TYR A 388 5.77 -8.15 -2.02
CA TYR A 388 6.27 -8.67 -0.74
C TYR A 388 7.65 -8.09 -0.42
N PHE A 389 7.97 -8.02 0.87
CA PHE A 389 9.23 -7.47 1.36
C PHE A 389 9.99 -8.50 2.19
N GLY A 390 11.25 -8.74 1.84
CA GLY A 390 12.19 -9.52 2.65
C GLY A 390 13.40 -8.69 3.00
N SER A 391 14.03 -9.00 4.13
CA SER A 391 15.24 -8.31 4.56
C SER A 391 16.12 -9.24 5.37
N GLU A 392 17.44 -9.13 5.16
CA GLU A 392 18.47 -9.74 6.00
C GLU A 392 19.32 -8.59 6.54
N ILE A 393 19.47 -8.52 7.86
CA ILE A 393 20.15 -7.43 8.57
C ILE A 393 21.17 -8.05 9.51
N ASN A 394 22.42 -7.59 9.39
CA ASN A 394 23.52 -7.95 10.28
C ASN A 394 23.99 -6.70 11.02
N MET A 395 24.22 -6.84 12.32
CA MET A 395 24.66 -5.76 13.20
C MET A 395 25.78 -6.28 14.09
N LYS A 396 26.80 -5.45 14.29
CA LYS A 396 27.90 -5.69 15.21
C LYS A 396 27.89 -4.59 16.26
N SER A 397 27.48 -4.97 17.46
CA SER A 397 27.33 -4.08 18.61
C SER A 397 28.54 -4.20 19.52
N GLU A 398 29.16 -3.11 19.93
CA GLU A 398 30.21 -3.15 20.94
C GLU A 398 29.66 -3.74 22.26
N ASP A 399 30.42 -4.67 22.85
CA ASP A 399 29.93 -5.64 23.85
C ASP A 399 29.53 -5.03 25.21
N ILE A 400 29.87 -3.76 25.46
CA ILE A 400 29.67 -3.10 26.75
C ILE A 400 28.71 -1.93 26.67
N SER A 401 28.89 -1.06 25.68
CA SER A 401 28.04 0.10 25.44
C SER A 401 26.79 -0.22 24.64
N GLY A 402 26.78 -1.35 23.94
CA GLY A 402 25.71 -1.74 23.04
C GLY A 402 25.69 -0.94 21.72
N LEU A 403 26.69 -0.11 21.45
CA LEU A 403 26.71 0.73 20.25
C LEU A 403 26.95 -0.11 18.99
N ILE A 404 26.07 -0.01 18.00
CA ILE A 404 26.27 -0.64 16.69
C ILE A 404 27.38 0.11 15.95
N ILE A 405 28.52 -0.56 15.75
CA ILE A 405 29.71 0.02 15.11
C ILE A 405 29.97 -0.53 13.71
N ALA A 406 29.31 -1.62 13.32
CA ALA A 406 29.30 -2.10 11.95
C ALA A 406 28.00 -2.84 11.65
N GLY A 407 27.60 -2.88 10.39
CA GLY A 407 26.43 -3.63 9.96
C GLY A 407 26.18 -3.52 8.47
N ASP A 408 25.36 -4.43 7.99
CA ASP A 408 24.88 -4.44 6.62
C ASP A 408 23.43 -4.91 6.57
N SER A 409 22.72 -4.47 5.55
CA SER A 409 21.38 -4.94 5.26
C SER A 409 21.17 -5.17 3.79
N THR A 410 20.43 -6.22 3.47
CA THR A 410 19.95 -6.52 2.12
C THR A 410 18.44 -6.60 2.16
N SER A 411 17.79 -5.54 1.70
CA SER A 411 16.33 -5.48 1.59
C SER A 411 15.91 -5.80 0.15
N THR A 412 15.01 -6.76 -0.02
CA THR A 412 14.57 -7.25 -1.32
C THR A 412 13.05 -7.16 -1.45
N PHE A 413 12.61 -6.59 -2.56
CA PHE A 413 11.21 -6.52 -2.94
C PHE A 413 10.91 -7.63 -3.94
N TYR A 414 9.82 -8.34 -3.70
CA TYR A 414 9.39 -9.47 -4.51
C TYR A 414 8.03 -9.21 -5.11
N LEU A 415 7.83 -9.71 -6.33
CA LEU A 415 6.53 -9.81 -6.96
C LEU A 415 6.10 -11.28 -6.93
N ASP A 416 4.89 -11.55 -6.45
CA ASP A 416 4.26 -12.86 -6.60
C ASP A 416 3.82 -13.07 -8.05
N THR A 417 4.24 -14.19 -8.62
CA THR A 417 4.01 -14.53 -10.03
C THR A 417 2.82 -15.46 -10.25
N ARG A 418 2.14 -15.87 -9.17
CA ARG A 418 0.89 -16.66 -9.24
C ARG A 418 -0.25 -15.82 -9.82
N THR A 419 -1.36 -16.47 -10.14
CA THR A 419 -2.52 -15.80 -10.75
C THR A 419 -3.83 -16.27 -10.12
N GLY A 420 -4.89 -15.48 -10.33
CA GLY A 420 -6.22 -15.81 -9.81
C GLY A 420 -6.25 -15.88 -8.28
N THR A 421 -7.04 -16.80 -7.74
CA THR A 421 -7.26 -16.97 -6.30
C THR A 421 -6.04 -17.51 -5.56
N ASP A 422 -5.05 -18.06 -6.26
CA ASP A 422 -3.83 -18.60 -5.63
C ASP A 422 -3.06 -17.50 -4.89
N LEU A 423 -3.13 -16.26 -5.40
CA LEU A 423 -2.53 -15.06 -4.78
C LEU A 423 -3.08 -14.75 -3.38
N ALA A 424 -4.26 -15.28 -3.01
CA ALA A 424 -4.86 -15.05 -1.70
C ALA A 424 -4.29 -15.97 -0.61
N SER A 425 -3.52 -16.98 -1.00
CA SER A 425 -2.82 -17.88 -0.08
C SER A 425 -1.38 -17.42 0.13
N THR A 426 -0.75 -17.84 1.24
CA THR A 426 0.68 -17.60 1.47
C THR A 426 1.52 -18.20 0.33
N PRO A 427 2.37 -17.40 -0.35
CA PRO A 427 3.25 -17.91 -1.41
C PRO A 427 4.35 -18.81 -0.87
N ALA A 428 4.89 -19.67 -1.73
CA ALA A 428 6.20 -20.26 -1.52
C ALA A 428 7.30 -19.32 -2.07
N MET A 429 8.54 -19.47 -1.60
CA MET A 429 9.67 -18.70 -2.15
C MET A 429 9.87 -18.89 -3.66
N SER A 430 9.45 -20.03 -4.23
CA SER A 430 9.50 -20.27 -5.68
C SER A 430 8.51 -19.43 -6.48
N ASP A 431 7.48 -18.88 -5.83
CA ASP A 431 6.44 -18.06 -6.43
C ASP A 431 6.84 -16.58 -6.46
N LEU A 432 7.82 -16.20 -5.62
CA LEU A 432 8.30 -14.84 -5.42
C LEU A 432 9.51 -14.54 -6.32
N GLN A 433 9.32 -13.60 -7.25
CA GLN A 433 10.38 -13.11 -8.12
C GLN A 433 10.97 -11.82 -7.55
N PRO A 434 12.29 -11.75 -7.26
CA PRO A 434 12.91 -10.50 -6.83
C PRO A 434 12.89 -9.48 -7.95
N VAL A 435 12.42 -8.27 -7.66
CA VAL A 435 12.30 -7.17 -8.63
C VAL A 435 13.24 -6.01 -8.33
N PHE A 436 13.54 -5.79 -7.05
CA PHE A 436 14.41 -4.71 -6.61
C PHE A 436 15.11 -5.07 -5.30
N GLN A 437 16.35 -4.60 -5.15
CA GLN A 437 17.16 -4.86 -3.97
C GLN A 437 17.94 -3.61 -3.58
N ILE A 438 17.95 -3.33 -2.28
CA ILE A 438 18.76 -2.28 -1.66
C ILE A 438 19.78 -2.99 -0.77
N VAL A 439 21.06 -2.72 -1.01
CA VAL A 439 22.17 -3.18 -0.18
C VAL A 439 22.80 -1.98 0.48
N GLN A 440 22.84 -1.98 1.80
CA GLN A 440 23.48 -0.94 2.61
C GLN A 440 24.49 -1.58 3.53
N GLY A 441 25.59 -0.89 3.78
CA GLY A 441 26.62 -1.33 4.70
C GLY A 441 27.36 -0.14 5.27
N SER A 442 27.68 -0.23 6.55
CA SER A 442 28.46 0.78 7.27
C SER A 442 29.36 0.09 8.27
N GLU A 443 30.54 0.66 8.47
CA GLU A 443 31.52 0.23 9.45
C GLU A 443 32.19 1.50 9.98
N ILE A 444 32.44 1.54 11.29
CA ILE A 444 33.16 2.60 11.99
C ILE A 444 34.48 2.92 11.26
N GLU A 445 34.83 4.21 11.12
CA GLU A 445 36.09 4.60 10.47
C GLU A 445 37.30 4.22 11.35
N ASN A 446 38.50 4.14 10.77
CA ASN A 446 39.69 3.72 11.54
C ASN A 446 40.01 4.68 12.69
N ASP A 447 39.98 5.97 12.41
CA ASP A 447 40.34 6.99 13.41
C ASP A 447 39.33 6.97 14.58
N ASP A 448 38.02 6.82 14.29
CA ASP A 448 36.98 6.68 15.31
C ASP A 448 37.10 5.36 16.10
N ALA A 449 37.52 4.29 15.45
CA ALA A 449 37.75 2.99 16.09
C ALA A 449 38.95 3.03 17.04
N ASP A 450 40.08 3.63 16.63
CA ASP A 450 41.26 3.80 17.48
C ASP A 450 40.92 4.64 18.73
N ASP A 451 40.15 5.72 18.55
CA ASP A 451 39.68 6.56 19.66
C ASP A 451 38.75 5.78 20.61
N MET A 452 37.86 4.93 20.08
CA MET A 452 36.95 4.11 20.86
C MET A 452 37.67 2.96 21.60
N GLU A 453 38.59 2.25 20.93
CA GLU A 453 39.41 1.20 21.51
C GLU A 453 40.21 1.75 22.70
N SER A 454 40.87 2.90 22.51
CA SER A 454 41.60 3.59 23.57
C SER A 454 40.68 3.99 24.74
N ALA A 455 39.50 4.55 24.44
CA ALA A 455 38.59 5.05 25.47
C ALA A 455 37.85 3.95 26.25
N ILE A 456 37.57 2.81 25.62
CA ILE A 456 36.72 1.76 26.20
C ILE A 456 37.52 0.49 26.48
N VAL A 457 38.11 -0.11 25.45
CA VAL A 457 38.75 -1.43 25.51
C VAL A 457 40.03 -1.36 26.35
N GLN A 458 40.90 -0.41 26.04
CA GLN A 458 42.20 -0.30 26.70
C GLN A 458 42.05 0.01 28.20
N ASN A 459 41.07 0.84 28.57
CA ASN A 459 40.75 1.16 29.96
C ASN A 459 40.29 -0.03 30.81
N GLN A 460 39.99 -1.17 30.19
CA GLN A 460 39.60 -2.41 30.88
C GLN A 460 40.77 -3.39 31.05
N GLU A 461 41.92 -3.13 30.41
CA GLU A 461 43.06 -4.03 30.49
C GLU A 461 43.63 -4.08 31.92
N TYR A 462 43.65 -5.28 32.49
CA TYR A 462 44.23 -5.52 33.80
C TYR A 462 45.75 -5.22 33.77
N MET A 463 46.15 -4.18 34.52
CA MET A 463 47.52 -3.63 34.56
C MET A 463 47.97 -2.85 33.31
N GLY A 464 47.16 -2.81 32.25
CA GLY A 464 47.40 -2.13 30.97
C GLY A 464 46.58 -0.85 30.76
N TRP A 465 45.55 -0.60 31.58
CA TRP A 465 44.62 0.53 31.48
C TRP A 465 45.23 1.93 31.35
N TRP A 466 46.48 2.13 31.79
CA TRP A 466 47.17 3.43 31.75
C TRP A 466 48.13 3.58 30.56
N MET A 467 48.24 2.57 29.68
CA MET A 467 49.29 2.55 28.65
C MET A 467 48.96 3.37 27.40
N ASN A 468 47.72 3.84 27.25
CA ASN A 468 47.28 4.71 26.14
C ASN A 468 47.69 6.18 26.32
N PHE A 469 47.97 6.64 27.54
CA PHE A 469 48.36 8.03 27.84
C PHE A 469 47.36 9.08 27.31
N ASP A 470 46.08 8.75 27.39
CA ASP A 470 44.99 9.61 26.91
C ASP A 470 44.63 10.71 27.94
N ASN A 471 45.01 10.52 29.20
CA ASN A 471 44.69 11.43 30.30
C ASN A 471 45.89 11.67 31.24
N GLY A 472 45.79 12.73 32.05
CA GLY A 472 46.86 13.10 32.99
C GLY A 472 47.14 12.07 34.09
N PHE A 473 46.19 11.21 34.41
CA PHE A 473 46.30 10.16 35.42
C PHE A 473 47.15 8.98 34.96
N ASP A 474 47.19 8.69 33.65
CA ASP A 474 48.00 7.61 33.08
C ASP A 474 49.49 7.79 33.35
N TYR A 475 49.96 9.05 33.24
CA TYR A 475 51.32 9.42 33.59
C TYR A 475 51.62 9.21 35.08
N VAL A 476 50.63 9.38 35.96
CA VAL A 476 50.78 9.10 37.39
C VAL A 476 50.95 7.59 37.62
N ALA A 477 50.16 6.76 36.95
CA ALA A 477 50.28 5.30 37.02
C ALA A 477 51.64 4.80 36.53
N LEU A 478 52.14 5.32 35.40
CA LEU A 478 53.49 5.04 34.90
C LEU A 478 54.56 5.39 35.96
N LEU A 479 54.47 6.58 36.57
CA LEU A 479 55.42 7.02 37.60
C LEU A 479 55.37 6.15 38.85
N LEU A 480 54.18 5.69 39.26
CA LEU A 480 54.02 4.75 40.38
C LEU A 480 54.64 3.38 40.06
N TYR A 481 54.48 2.89 38.83
CA TYR A 481 55.11 1.64 38.38
C TYR A 481 56.63 1.74 38.37
N ILE A 482 57.18 2.79 37.76
CA ILE A 482 58.62 3.05 37.74
C ILE A 482 59.15 3.20 39.17
N GLY A 483 58.44 3.95 40.03
CA GLY A 483 58.77 4.13 41.43
C GLY A 483 58.75 2.82 42.22
N GLY A 484 57.75 1.96 42.01
CA GLY A 484 57.66 0.64 42.62
C GLY A 484 58.81 -0.28 42.24
N VAL A 485 59.14 -0.34 40.94
CA VAL A 485 60.31 -1.11 40.46
C VAL A 485 61.60 -0.57 41.05
N ALA A 486 61.78 0.76 41.10
CA ALA A 486 62.95 1.38 41.71
C ALA A 486 63.08 1.02 43.21
N LEU A 487 61.97 1.00 43.96
CA LEU A 487 61.96 0.59 45.36
C LEU A 487 62.32 -0.90 45.54
N VAL A 488 61.83 -1.78 44.67
CA VAL A 488 62.19 -3.21 44.68
C VAL A 488 63.67 -3.41 44.36
N ILE A 489 64.20 -2.72 43.34
CA ILE A 489 65.63 -2.76 43.00
C ILE A 489 66.46 -2.25 44.19
N MET A 490 66.07 -1.13 44.80
CA MET A 490 66.76 -0.61 46.00
C MET A 490 66.72 -1.61 47.16
N HIS A 491 65.61 -2.33 47.36
CA HIS A 491 65.54 -3.38 48.37
C HIS A 491 66.56 -4.50 48.11
N PHE A 492 66.69 -5.00 46.87
CA PHE A 492 67.66 -6.04 46.54
C PHE A 492 69.12 -5.55 46.57
N VAL A 493 69.38 -4.30 46.17
CA VAL A 493 70.71 -3.68 46.29
C VAL A 493 71.10 -3.54 47.77
N MET A 494 70.19 -3.07 48.62
CA MET A 494 70.45 -2.93 50.06
C MET A 494 70.47 -4.29 50.81
N ALA A 495 69.69 -5.28 50.39
CA ALA A 495 69.72 -6.63 50.96
C ALA A 495 70.93 -7.46 50.50
N GLY A 496 71.48 -7.15 49.31
CA GLY A 496 72.75 -7.69 48.81
C GLY A 496 73.98 -7.07 49.48
N GLN A 497 73.82 -5.93 50.17
CA GLN A 497 74.82 -5.38 51.07
C GLN A 497 74.73 -6.07 52.45
N LYS A 498 75.11 -7.34 52.50
CA LYS A 498 75.50 -7.97 53.77
C LYS A 498 77.00 -7.82 53.97
N GLU A 499 77.30 -6.97 54.95
CA GLU A 499 78.46 -6.97 55.86
C GLU A 499 79.80 -7.38 55.27
N ASP A 500 80.54 -6.40 54.76
CA ASP A 500 81.98 -6.35 55.04
C ASP A 500 82.29 -5.00 55.71
N GLU A 501 82.71 -5.14 56.98
CA GLU A 501 83.57 -4.24 57.75
C GLU A 501 83.03 -2.85 58.14
N MET A 502 82.76 -2.68 59.44
CA MET A 502 83.59 -1.83 60.34
C MET A 502 82.85 -1.52 61.66
N PHE A 503 83.20 -2.25 62.71
CA PHE A 503 83.48 -1.63 64.00
C PHE A 503 84.79 -2.23 64.52
N ASP A 504 85.78 -1.35 64.64
CA ASP A 504 87.09 -1.54 65.28
C ASP A 504 86.95 -1.88 66.78
#